data_AF-A0A5C6ACN1-F1
#
_entry.id   AF-A0A5C6ACN1-F1
#
_cell.length_a   1.000
_cell.length_b   1.000
_cell.length_c   1.000
_cell.angle_alpha   90.00
_cell.angle_beta   90.00
_cell.angle_gamma   90.00
#
_symmetry.space_group_name_H-M   'P 1'
#
loop_
_entity.id
_entity.type
_entity.pdbx_description
1 polymer ?
#
loop_
_entity_poly.entity_id
_entity_poly.type
_entity_poly.pdbx_seq_one_letter_code
_entity_poly.pdbx_strand_id
1 'polypeptide(L)'
;MATPSSIAAYLVLFAAAAVLFVLVNLTLGRLLRPKNPSVEKGEIYECGEPVIGSSFVQFDIRFYVVALLFIVFDVEVAFFFPWAVVFGKATHLTATADAAVHAEGPAAEVLNQALAAQLNELGMSDAAASAGDIAVAAQSLSWALCAEIFVFFAVLMVGFAYVWSRGDLNWVRTTVNAAPGRQDNAAAPQAA
;
A
#
# COMPACT_ATOMS: atom_id res chain seq x y z
N MET A 1 2.76 17.76 23.37
CA MET A 1 2.11 17.63 22.04
C MET A 1 3.00 18.31 21.00
N ALA A 2 3.39 17.60 19.94
CA ALA A 2 4.17 18.19 18.86
C ALA A 2 3.32 19.27 18.17
N THR A 3 3.84 20.50 18.05
CA THR A 3 3.15 21.56 17.29
C THR A 3 3.20 21.24 15.80
N PRO A 4 2.24 21.70 14.98
CA PRO A 4 2.30 21.53 13.52
C PRO A 4 3.63 22.03 12.94
N SER A 5 4.17 23.12 13.50
CA SER A 5 5.48 23.66 13.16
C SER A 5 6.64 22.71 13.49
N SER A 6 6.60 22.01 14.63
CA SER A 6 7.63 21.02 14.99
C SER A 6 7.60 19.81 14.06
N ILE A 7 6.42 19.32 13.68
CA ILE A 7 6.28 18.20 12.73
C ILE A 7 6.85 18.60 11.36
N ALA A 8 6.45 19.77 10.86
CA ALA A 8 6.98 20.30 9.61
C ALA A 8 8.50 20.47 9.67
N ALA A 9 9.04 20.99 10.78
CA ALA A 9 10.48 21.13 10.97
C ALA A 9 11.21 19.77 10.94
N TYR A 10 10.68 18.74 11.60
CA TYR A 10 11.28 17.41 11.57
C TYR A 10 11.25 16.79 10.17
N LEU A 11 10.14 16.93 9.43
CA LEU A 11 10.02 16.42 8.06
C LEU A 11 11.00 17.11 7.12
N VAL A 12 11.09 18.44 7.19
CA VAL A 12 12.02 19.22 6.37
C VAL A 12 13.47 18.87 6.71
N LEU A 13 13.80 18.77 8.00
CA LEU A 13 15.14 18.39 8.45
C LEU A 13 15.52 17.01 7.94
N PHE A 14 14.62 16.02 8.10
CA PHE A 14 14.86 14.65 7.64
C PHE A 14 15.04 14.58 6.11
N ALA A 15 14.14 15.20 5.36
CA ALA A 15 14.22 15.24 3.90
C ALA A 15 15.50 15.95 3.42
N ALA A 16 15.85 17.08 4.03
CA ALA A 16 17.07 17.82 3.70
C ALA A 16 18.32 16.99 4.02
N ALA A 17 18.36 16.32 5.17
CA ALA A 17 19.46 15.44 5.53
C ALA A 17 19.60 14.26 4.55
N ALA A 18 18.50 13.63 4.16
CA ALA A 18 18.49 12.53 3.18
C ALA A 18 19.02 12.98 1.81
N VAL A 19 18.53 14.11 1.30
CA VAL A 19 18.99 14.69 0.02
C VAL A 19 20.46 15.08 0.11
N LEU A 20 20.86 15.77 1.18
CA LEU A 20 22.25 16.17 1.38
C LEU A 20 23.17 14.96 1.45
N PHE A 21 22.77 13.90 2.17
CA PHE A 21 23.53 12.67 2.27
C PHE A 21 23.76 12.02 0.89
N VAL A 22 22.71 11.93 0.06
CA VAL A 22 22.84 11.41 -1.31
C VAL A 22 23.76 12.30 -2.14
N LEU A 23 23.56 13.63 -2.12
CA LEU A 23 24.33 14.57 -2.93
C LEU A 23 25.81 14.63 -2.52
N VAL A 24 26.12 14.63 -1.21
CA VAL A 24 27.50 14.62 -0.71
C VAL A 24 28.22 13.36 -1.16
N ASN A 25 27.61 12.18 -1.03
CA ASN A 25 28.25 10.94 -1.47
C ASN A 25 28.44 10.89 -2.99
N LEU A 26 27.44 11.34 -3.77
CA LEU A 26 27.52 11.37 -5.24
C LEU A 26 28.61 12.35 -5.71
N THR A 27 28.68 13.54 -5.10
CA THR A 27 29.68 14.57 -5.43
C THR A 27 31.08 14.17 -5.00
N LEU A 28 31.23 13.60 -3.81
CA LEU A 28 32.50 13.06 -3.32
C LEU A 28 33.01 11.92 -4.21
N GLY A 29 32.13 10.98 -4.58
CA GLY A 29 32.46 9.91 -5.52
C GLY A 29 32.88 10.44 -6.89
N ARG A 30 32.21 11.49 -7.39
CA ARG A 30 32.58 12.17 -8.65
C ARG A 30 33.93 12.90 -8.56
N LEU A 31 34.28 13.47 -7.40
CA LEU A 31 35.52 14.22 -7.21
C LEU A 31 36.74 13.31 -7.00
N LEU A 32 36.58 12.22 -6.23
CA LEU A 32 37.65 11.27 -5.94
C LEU A 32 37.93 10.30 -7.10
N ARG A 33 36.96 10.02 -7.97
CA ARG A 33 37.09 9.04 -9.06
C ARG A 33 38.12 9.51 -10.12
N PRO A 34 39.11 8.67 -10.48
CA PRO A 34 39.97 8.91 -11.64
C PRO A 34 39.17 8.98 -12.94
N LYS A 35 39.38 10.05 -13.72
CA LYS A 35 38.74 10.24 -15.04
C LYS A 35 39.61 9.62 -16.13
N ASN A 36 39.27 8.40 -16.57
CA ASN A 36 39.92 7.72 -17.69
C ASN A 36 38.86 7.14 -18.66
N PRO A 37 38.23 7.99 -19.49
CA PRO A 37 37.26 7.56 -20.49
C PRO A 37 37.96 6.85 -21.66
N SER A 38 37.39 5.73 -22.10
CA SER A 38 37.79 5.01 -23.30
C SER A 38 36.54 4.63 -24.10
N VAL A 39 36.68 4.40 -25.41
CA VAL A 39 35.55 4.03 -26.29
C VAL A 39 34.82 2.81 -25.75
N GLU A 40 35.56 1.74 -25.43
CA GLU A 40 35.00 0.50 -24.87
C GLU A 40 34.24 0.68 -23.54
N LYS A 41 34.64 1.63 -22.68
CA LYS A 41 33.94 1.90 -21.41
C LYS A 41 32.69 2.76 -21.58
N GLY A 42 32.53 3.37 -22.76
CA GLY A 42 31.38 4.16 -23.15
C GLY A 42 30.31 3.34 -23.89
N GLU A 43 30.62 2.09 -24.26
CA GLU A 43 29.67 1.18 -24.89
C GLU A 43 28.57 0.74 -23.92
N ILE A 44 27.39 0.43 -24.46
CA ILE A 44 26.20 0.04 -23.68
C ILE A 44 26.37 -1.36 -23.04
N TYR A 45 27.21 -2.22 -23.63
CA TYR A 45 27.42 -3.60 -23.21
C TYR A 45 28.88 -4.03 -23.36
N GLU A 46 29.42 -4.71 -22.36
CA GLU A 46 30.87 -4.98 -22.25
C GLU A 46 31.33 -6.34 -22.83
N CYS A 47 30.41 -7.21 -23.27
CA CYS A 47 30.79 -8.54 -23.76
C CYS A 47 31.20 -8.57 -25.25
N GLY A 48 31.37 -7.40 -25.88
CA GLY A 48 31.88 -7.28 -27.26
C GLY A 48 30.87 -7.62 -28.36
N GLU A 49 29.62 -7.91 -28.00
CA GLU A 49 28.53 -8.10 -28.97
C GLU A 49 27.89 -6.73 -29.24
N PRO A 50 27.86 -6.25 -30.50
CA PRO A 50 27.22 -4.98 -30.82
C PRO A 50 25.72 -5.05 -30.46
N VAL A 51 25.21 -4.02 -29.80
CA VAL A 51 23.77 -3.93 -29.52
C VAL A 51 23.02 -3.72 -30.83
N ILE A 52 22.19 -4.70 -31.21
CA ILE A 52 21.39 -4.63 -32.43
C ILE A 52 19.94 -4.35 -32.04
N GLY A 53 19.36 -3.33 -32.67
CA GLY A 53 17.95 -3.01 -32.53
C GLY A 53 17.65 -1.90 -31.51
N SER A 54 16.36 -1.59 -31.38
CA SER A 54 15.85 -0.53 -30.51
C SER A 54 15.53 -1.08 -29.11
N SER A 55 15.80 -0.28 -28.08
CA SER A 55 15.40 -0.58 -26.69
C SER A 55 13.88 -0.50 -26.46
N PHE A 56 13.13 0.07 -27.40
CA PHE A 56 11.67 0.13 -27.37
C PHE A 56 11.06 -1.13 -27.99
N VAL A 57 11.10 -2.22 -27.23
CA VAL A 57 10.41 -3.48 -27.54
C VAL A 57 9.18 -3.62 -26.65
N GLN A 58 8.11 -4.24 -27.17
CA GLN A 58 6.94 -4.56 -26.38
C GLN A 58 7.26 -5.73 -25.46
N PHE A 59 7.27 -5.47 -24.15
CA PHE A 59 7.38 -6.51 -23.13
C PHE A 59 6.04 -7.25 -22.95
N ASP A 60 6.07 -8.42 -22.31
CA ASP A 60 4.86 -9.20 -22.05
C ASP A 60 3.84 -8.35 -21.25
N ILE A 61 2.57 -8.36 -21.67
CA ILE A 61 1.48 -7.60 -21.04
C ILE A 61 1.30 -7.94 -19.55
N ARG A 62 1.80 -9.09 -19.07
CA ARG A 62 1.72 -9.50 -17.66
C ARG A 62 2.34 -8.51 -16.69
N PHE A 63 3.38 -7.77 -17.09
CA PHE A 63 3.94 -6.69 -16.25
C PHE A 63 2.89 -5.61 -15.98
N TYR A 64 2.05 -5.30 -16.97
CA TYR A 64 0.96 -4.34 -16.83
C TYR A 64 -0.16 -4.88 -15.91
N VAL A 65 -0.52 -6.17 -16.02
CA VAL A 65 -1.53 -6.79 -15.15
C VAL A 65 -1.11 -6.72 -13.68
N VAL A 66 0.15 -7.06 -13.37
CA VAL A 66 0.67 -6.99 -12.00
C VAL A 66 0.68 -5.55 -11.49
N ALA A 67 1.08 -4.58 -12.31
CA ALA A 67 1.06 -3.16 -11.94
C ALA A 67 -0.37 -2.65 -11.67
N LEU A 68 -1.34 -3.05 -12.51
CA LEU A 68 -2.75 -2.68 -12.32
C LEU A 68 -3.32 -3.31 -11.06
N LEU A 69 -3.00 -4.58 -10.79
CA LEU A 69 -3.38 -5.26 -9.56
C LEU A 69 -2.79 -4.56 -8.32
N PHE A 70 -1.51 -4.17 -8.37
CA PHE A 70 -0.87 -3.39 -7.31
C PHE A 70 -1.61 -2.09 -7.04
N ILE A 71 -1.94 -1.30 -8.06
CA ILE A 71 -2.66 -0.02 -7.88
C ILE A 71 -4.03 -0.24 -7.24
N VAL A 72 -4.77 -1.27 -7.65
CA VAL A 72 -6.08 -1.59 -7.05
C VAL A 72 -5.94 -1.94 -5.57
N PHE A 73 -4.96 -2.78 -5.21
CA PHE A 73 -4.70 -3.12 -3.81
C PHE A 73 -4.12 -1.95 -2.98
N ASP A 74 -3.31 -1.08 -3.58
CA ASP A 74 -2.74 0.08 -2.89
C ASP A 74 -3.82 1.10 -2.52
N VAL A 75 -4.71 1.40 -3.47
CA VAL A 75 -5.88 2.26 -3.22
C VAL A 75 -6.79 1.65 -2.15
N GLU A 76 -6.97 0.33 -2.15
CA GLU A 76 -7.74 -0.35 -1.11
C GLU A 76 -7.15 -0.13 0.28
N VAL A 77 -5.85 -0.37 0.45
CA VAL A 77 -5.18 -0.20 1.74
C VAL A 77 -5.26 1.26 2.20
N ALA A 78 -5.29 2.22 1.28
CA ALA A 78 -5.55 3.62 1.63
C ALA A 78 -6.92 3.83 2.31
N PHE A 79 -7.95 3.05 1.95
CA PHE A 79 -9.27 3.10 2.60
C PHE A 79 -9.28 2.48 4.01
N PHE A 80 -8.32 1.62 4.36
CA PHE A 80 -8.22 1.08 5.72
C PHE A 80 -7.90 2.15 6.76
N PHE A 81 -7.19 3.23 6.38
CA PHE A 81 -6.83 4.30 7.32
C PHE A 81 -8.04 5.06 7.89
N PRO A 82 -8.93 5.67 7.08
CA PRO A 82 -10.10 6.36 7.61
C PRO A 82 -11.03 5.38 8.34
N TRP A 83 -11.22 4.16 7.82
CA TRP A 83 -11.99 3.13 8.50
C TRP A 83 -11.44 2.81 9.89
N ALA A 84 -10.14 2.54 10.01
CA ALA A 84 -9.51 2.17 11.27
C ALA A 84 -9.62 3.28 12.33
N VAL A 85 -9.52 4.55 11.91
CA VAL A 85 -9.67 5.70 12.82
C VAL A 85 -11.12 5.78 13.34
N VAL A 86 -12.13 5.60 12.49
CA VAL A 86 -13.54 5.68 12.91
C VAL A 86 -13.94 4.47 13.75
N PHE A 87 -13.56 3.27 13.32
CA PHE A 87 -13.83 2.03 14.05
C PHE A 87 -13.16 2.05 15.45
N GLY A 88 -11.92 2.52 15.53
CA GLY A 88 -11.22 2.70 16.81
C GLY A 88 -11.93 3.66 17.77
N LYS A 89 -12.46 4.79 17.25
CA LYS A 89 -13.27 5.71 18.06
C LYS A 89 -14.61 5.10 18.50
N ALA A 90 -15.31 4.42 17.59
CA ALA A 90 -16.59 3.79 17.89
C ALA A 90 -16.47 2.71 18.98
N THR A 91 -15.45 1.87 18.89
CA THR A 91 -15.20 0.82 19.90
C THR A 91 -14.80 1.39 21.26
N HIS A 92 -13.99 2.47 21.28
CA HIS A 92 -13.64 3.14 22.53
C HIS A 92 -14.87 3.80 23.19
N LEU A 93 -15.75 4.41 22.39
CA LEU A 93 -17.04 4.95 22.84
C LEU A 93 -17.95 3.86 23.41
N THR A 94 -18.05 2.70 22.75
CA THR A 94 -18.81 1.58 23.28
C THR A 94 -18.30 1.18 24.66
N ALA A 95 -16.98 1.00 24.81
CA ALA A 95 -16.38 0.55 26.05
C ALA A 95 -16.57 1.56 27.19
N THR A 96 -16.43 2.86 26.92
CA THR A 96 -16.62 3.91 27.94
C THR A 96 -18.08 4.11 28.29
N ALA A 97 -18.98 4.09 27.31
CA ALA A 97 -20.42 4.26 27.54
C ALA A 97 -21.02 3.06 28.29
N ASP A 98 -20.66 1.83 27.93
CA ASP A 98 -21.11 0.61 28.62
C ASP A 98 -20.64 0.59 30.08
N ALA A 99 -19.37 0.93 30.33
CA ALA A 99 -18.85 1.03 31.69
C ALA A 99 -19.51 2.17 32.49
N ALA A 100 -19.88 3.29 31.86
CA ALA A 100 -20.57 4.40 32.52
C ALA A 100 -22.00 4.03 32.92
N VAL A 101 -22.70 3.20 32.13
CA VAL A 101 -24.05 2.71 32.42
C VAL A 101 -24.08 1.86 33.69
N HIS A 102 -23.03 1.10 33.96
CA HIS A 102 -22.94 0.19 35.10
C HIS A 102 -22.20 0.78 36.32
N ALA A 103 -21.60 1.96 36.20
CA ALA A 103 -20.86 2.58 37.28
C ALA A 103 -21.78 3.34 38.24
N GLU A 104 -21.49 3.25 39.54
CA GLU A 104 -22.15 4.03 40.59
C GLU A 104 -21.13 4.82 41.41
N GLY A 105 -21.57 5.91 42.05
CA GLY A 105 -20.74 6.71 42.93
C GLY A 105 -19.61 7.47 42.21
N PRO A 106 -18.45 7.70 42.86
CA PRO A 106 -17.39 8.55 42.32
C PRO A 106 -16.79 8.07 40.98
N ALA A 107 -16.85 6.76 40.70
CA ALA A 107 -16.36 6.20 39.44
C ALA A 107 -17.25 6.58 38.25
N ALA A 108 -18.56 6.68 38.46
CA ALA A 108 -19.51 7.06 37.41
C ALA A 108 -19.23 8.49 36.90
N GLU A 109 -18.88 9.42 37.80
CA GLU A 109 -18.53 10.80 37.43
C GLU A 109 -17.30 10.85 36.52
N VAL A 110 -16.25 10.09 36.83
CA VAL A 110 -15.01 10.05 36.04
C VAL A 110 -15.28 9.46 34.64
N LEU A 111 -16.07 8.40 34.55
CA LEU A 111 -16.43 7.78 33.28
C LEU A 111 -17.33 8.68 32.43
N ASN A 112 -18.30 9.37 33.04
CA ASN A 112 -19.14 10.34 32.34
C ASN A 112 -18.32 11.54 31.82
N GLN A 113 -17.33 12.01 32.59
CA GLN A 113 -16.42 13.05 32.14
C GLN A 113 -15.53 12.57 30.97
N ALA A 114 -15.03 11.33 31.02
CA ALA A 114 -14.25 10.75 29.93
C ALA A 114 -15.09 10.54 28.65
N LEU A 115 -16.34 10.11 28.79
CA LEU A 115 -17.30 9.98 27.68
C LEU A 115 -17.59 11.35 27.05
N ALA A 116 -17.85 12.38 27.85
CA ALA A 116 -18.06 13.74 27.37
C ALA A 116 -16.84 14.29 26.62
N ALA A 117 -15.62 14.00 27.08
CA ALA A 117 -14.40 14.38 26.36
C ALA A 117 -14.32 13.73 24.97
N GLN A 118 -14.68 12.45 24.85
CA GLN A 118 -14.70 11.74 23.57
C GLN A 118 -15.76 12.29 22.61
N LEU A 119 -16.95 12.62 23.13
CA LEU A 119 -18.02 13.25 22.33
C LEU A 119 -17.62 14.65 21.85
N ASN A 120 -16.93 15.42 22.68
CA ASN A 120 -16.39 16.73 22.29
C ASN A 120 -15.36 16.62 21.17
N GLU A 121 -14.48 15.61 21.20
CA GLU A 121 -13.54 15.34 20.10
C GLU A 121 -14.23 14.98 18.78
N LEU A 122 -15.46 14.43 18.85
CA LEU A 122 -16.30 14.14 17.70
C LEU A 122 -17.15 15.34 17.26
N GLY A 123 -17.11 16.46 18.00
CA GLY A 123 -17.95 17.63 17.77
C GLY A 123 -19.40 17.46 18.23
N MET A 124 -19.70 16.47 19.08
CA MET A 124 -21.03 16.15 19.60
C MET A 124 -21.23 16.71 21.02
N SER A 125 -20.86 17.97 21.25
CA SER A 125 -20.89 18.59 22.59
C SER A 125 -22.30 18.79 23.17
N ASP A 126 -23.31 18.87 22.31
CA ASP A 126 -24.70 19.15 22.69
C ASP A 126 -25.59 17.89 22.65
N ALA A 127 -24.98 16.70 22.60
CA ALA A 127 -25.73 15.45 22.50
C ALA A 127 -26.57 15.24 23.77
N ALA A 128 -27.90 15.41 23.66
CA ALA A 128 -28.87 15.12 24.72
C ALA A 128 -29.11 13.61 24.93
N ALA A 129 -28.21 12.75 24.45
CA ALA A 129 -28.32 11.31 24.51
C ALA A 129 -27.81 10.77 25.85
N SER A 130 -28.48 9.76 26.40
CA SER A 130 -28.00 9.09 27.62
C SER A 130 -26.79 8.20 27.31
N ALA A 131 -25.99 7.86 28.33
CA ALA A 131 -24.87 6.92 28.17
C ALA A 131 -25.33 5.57 27.58
N GLY A 132 -26.53 5.11 27.93
CA GLY A 132 -27.14 3.89 27.36
C GLY A 132 -27.43 4.01 25.87
N ASP A 133 -27.99 5.15 25.43
CA ASP A 133 -28.25 5.39 24.00
C ASP A 133 -26.95 5.43 23.21
N ILE A 134 -25.91 6.05 23.77
CA ILE A 134 -24.59 6.14 23.16
C ILE A 134 -23.95 4.75 23.07
N ALA A 135 -24.03 3.93 24.12
CA ALA A 135 -23.49 2.57 24.11
C ALA A 135 -24.12 1.72 23.00
N VAL A 136 -25.45 1.75 22.88
CA VAL A 136 -26.17 1.01 21.84
C VAL A 136 -25.82 1.54 20.45
N ALA A 137 -25.79 2.86 20.26
CA ALA A 137 -25.45 3.47 18.98
C ALA A 137 -24.00 3.18 18.56
N ALA A 138 -23.03 3.36 19.46
CA ALA A 138 -21.62 3.10 19.22
C ALA A 138 -21.34 1.61 18.94
N GLN A 139 -22.00 0.71 19.67
CA GLN A 139 -21.94 -0.71 19.38
C GLN A 139 -22.55 -1.03 18.01
N SER A 140 -23.66 -0.35 17.67
CA SER A 140 -24.31 -0.54 16.38
C SER A 140 -23.42 -0.13 15.21
N LEU A 141 -22.74 1.00 15.37
CA LEU A 141 -21.80 1.53 14.40
C LEU A 141 -20.55 0.65 14.27
N SER A 142 -20.03 0.13 15.40
CA SER A 142 -18.85 -0.73 15.42
C SER A 142 -19.08 -2.02 14.61
N TRP A 143 -20.21 -2.70 14.81
CA TRP A 143 -20.49 -3.90 14.01
C TRP A 143 -20.74 -3.57 12.54
N ALA A 144 -21.41 -2.44 12.25
CA ALA A 144 -21.70 -2.03 10.88
C ALA A 144 -20.41 -1.74 10.11
N LEU A 145 -19.47 -1.01 10.71
CA LEU A 145 -18.16 -0.74 10.14
C LEU A 145 -17.33 -2.03 9.98
N CYS A 146 -17.44 -2.99 10.92
CA CYS A 146 -16.78 -4.28 10.80
C CYS A 146 -17.33 -5.11 9.62
N ALA A 147 -18.65 -5.09 9.43
CA ALA A 147 -19.28 -5.74 8.27
C ALA A 147 -18.92 -5.04 6.96
N GLU A 148 -18.88 -3.71 6.94
CA GLU A 148 -18.50 -2.92 5.77
C GLU A 148 -17.10 -3.29 5.29
N ILE A 149 -16.08 -3.26 6.17
CA ILE A 149 -14.71 -3.59 5.78
C ILE A 149 -14.57 -5.04 5.31
N PHE A 150 -15.34 -5.95 5.91
CA PHE A 150 -15.35 -7.35 5.51
C PHE A 150 -15.92 -7.51 4.09
N VAL A 151 -17.05 -6.86 3.79
CA VAL A 151 -17.66 -6.87 2.47
C VAL A 151 -16.72 -6.23 1.44
N PHE A 152 -16.15 -5.09 1.77
CA PHE A 152 -15.18 -4.37 0.93
C PHE A 152 -13.99 -5.27 0.56
N PHE A 153 -13.35 -5.86 1.56
CA PHE A 153 -12.22 -6.77 1.36
C PHE A 153 -12.62 -8.07 0.62
N ALA A 154 -13.82 -8.60 0.88
CA ALA A 154 -14.31 -9.81 0.20
C ALA A 154 -14.49 -9.58 -1.31
N VAL A 155 -14.99 -8.41 -1.72
CA VAL A 155 -15.12 -8.04 -3.13
C VAL A 155 -13.74 -8.04 -3.82
N LEU A 156 -12.72 -7.50 -3.16
CA LEU A 156 -11.35 -7.57 -3.69
C LEU A 156 -10.79 -8.99 -3.74
N MET A 157 -11.02 -9.80 -2.71
CA MET A 157 -10.59 -11.19 -2.73
C MET A 157 -11.23 -11.98 -3.87
N VAL A 158 -12.49 -11.71 -4.21
CA VAL A 158 -13.13 -12.27 -5.40
C VAL A 158 -12.45 -11.80 -6.69
N GLY A 159 -12.17 -10.50 -6.82
CA GLY A 159 -11.46 -9.96 -7.99
C GLY A 159 -10.04 -10.54 -8.16
N PHE A 160 -9.30 -10.64 -7.07
CA PHE A 160 -7.98 -11.28 -7.05
C PHE A 160 -8.04 -12.75 -7.39
N ALA A 161 -8.96 -13.50 -6.78
CA ALA A 161 -9.17 -14.92 -7.07
C ALA A 161 -9.55 -15.13 -8.54
N TYR A 162 -10.33 -14.23 -9.13
CA TYR A 162 -10.66 -14.26 -10.55
C TYR A 162 -9.39 -14.14 -11.42
N VAL A 163 -8.57 -13.10 -11.21
CA VAL A 163 -7.33 -12.89 -11.98
C VAL A 163 -6.36 -14.06 -11.80
N TRP A 164 -6.25 -14.58 -10.57
CA TRP A 164 -5.44 -15.75 -10.27
C TRP A 164 -5.94 -17.00 -11.02
N SER A 165 -7.25 -17.26 -10.98
CA SER A 165 -7.86 -18.42 -11.63
C SER A 165 -7.69 -18.40 -13.15
N ARG A 166 -7.64 -17.20 -13.76
CA ARG A 166 -7.38 -17.03 -15.20
C ARG A 166 -5.92 -17.28 -15.59
N GLY A 167 -5.01 -17.34 -14.62
CA GLY A 167 -3.59 -17.52 -14.87
C GLY A 167 -2.91 -16.30 -15.48
N ASP A 168 -3.53 -15.11 -15.38
CA ASP A 168 -2.96 -13.84 -15.85
C ASP A 168 -1.68 -13.48 -15.07
N LEU A 169 -1.44 -14.13 -13.92
CA LEU A 169 -0.24 -14.01 -13.09
C LEU A 169 0.85 -15.06 -13.38
N ASN A 170 0.60 -16.03 -14.27
CA ASN A 170 1.60 -17.06 -14.57
C ASN A 170 2.70 -16.47 -15.44
N TRP A 171 3.95 -16.46 -14.98
CA TRP A 171 5.08 -15.85 -15.71
C TRP A 171 5.58 -16.70 -16.89
N VAL A 172 5.58 -18.03 -16.71
CA VAL A 172 6.12 -18.96 -17.68
C VAL A 172 4.95 -19.75 -18.26
N ARG A 173 4.59 -19.52 -19.53
CA ARG A 173 4.07 -20.65 -20.32
C ARG A 173 5.29 -21.51 -20.52
N THR A 174 5.47 -22.52 -19.67
CA THR A 174 6.44 -23.55 -20.00
C THR A 174 6.01 -24.03 -21.39
N THR A 175 6.95 -24.16 -22.31
CA THR A 175 6.73 -24.66 -23.67
C THR A 175 6.33 -26.14 -23.67
N VAL A 176 5.61 -26.59 -22.64
CA VAL A 176 5.06 -27.93 -22.49
C VAL A 176 3.70 -27.94 -23.19
N ASN A 177 3.78 -27.78 -24.50
CA ASN A 177 2.92 -28.38 -25.52
C ASN A 177 3.64 -28.17 -26.86
N ALA A 178 4.87 -28.69 -26.97
CA ALA A 178 5.36 -29.10 -28.27
C ALA A 178 4.38 -30.17 -28.76
N ALA A 179 3.53 -29.81 -29.72
CA ALA A 179 2.57 -30.73 -30.31
C ALA A 179 3.33 -31.99 -30.76
N PRO A 180 2.88 -33.21 -30.41
CA PRO A 180 3.53 -34.43 -30.87
C PRO A 180 3.26 -34.56 -32.37
N GLY A 181 4.22 -34.15 -33.21
CA GLY A 181 4.13 -34.46 -34.64
C GLY A 181 4.83 -33.55 -35.65
N ARG A 182 5.55 -32.48 -35.29
CA ARG A 182 6.37 -31.79 -36.30
C ARG A 182 7.79 -32.37 -36.30
N GLN A 183 8.02 -33.29 -37.24
CA GLN A 183 9.35 -33.63 -37.72
C GLN A 183 9.76 -32.54 -38.72
N ASP A 184 10.49 -31.56 -38.23
CA ASP A 184 11.11 -30.53 -39.04
C ASP A 184 12.32 -31.17 -39.71
N ASN A 185 12.12 -31.71 -40.91
CA ASN A 185 13.22 -32.16 -41.76
C ASN A 185 14.15 -30.97 -42.03
N ALA A 186 15.28 -30.93 -41.32
CA ALA A 186 16.39 -30.03 -41.60
C ALA A 186 17.04 -30.44 -42.94
N ALA A 187 16.46 -29.98 -44.05
CA ALA A 187 17.19 -29.88 -45.31
C ALA A 187 18.19 -28.73 -45.15
N ALA A 188 19.47 -29.10 -44.99
CA ALA A 188 20.59 -28.17 -45.01
C ALA A 188 20.57 -27.36 -46.32
N PRO A 189 20.86 -26.04 -46.29
CA PRO A 189 21.08 -25.29 -47.52
C PRO A 189 22.38 -25.80 -48.16
N GLN A 190 22.26 -26.36 -49.37
CA GLN A 190 23.42 -26.66 -50.21
C GLN A 190 24.09 -25.35 -50.59
N ALA A 191 25.37 -25.24 -50.23
CA ALA A 191 26.26 -24.20 -50.70
C ALA A 191 26.43 -24.31 -52.23
N ALA A 192 26.32 -23.17 -52.90
CA ALA A 192 26.81 -22.93 -54.25
C ALA A 192 27.47 -21.56 -54.28
#